data_AF-A0A4R3NDD9-F1
#
_entry.id   AF-A0A4R3NDD9-F1
#
_cell.length_a   1.000
_cell.length_b   1.000
_cell.length_c   1.000
_cell.angle_alpha   90.00
_cell.angle_beta   90.00
_cell.angle_gamma   90.00
#
_symmetry.space_group_name_H-M   'P 1'
#
loop_
_entity.id
_entity.type
_entity.pdbx_description
1 polymer ?
#
loop_
_entity_poly.entity_id
_entity_poly.type
_entity_poly.pdbx_seq_one_letter_code
_entity_poly.pdbx_strand_id
1 'polypeptide(L)'
;MDHSVPLKMLLMLSVCSLRCGFLRKAVVYTRIGMVLFPSDERFREMAAYGLLLLGENERCRDALDGMSKTSRNQAYLEARLQLASEKTAPEVSERLRDYLRAEQ
;
A
#
# COMPACT_ATOMS: atom_id res chain seq x y z
N MET A 1 -20.16 -11.15 16.10
CA MET A 1 -20.71 -10.35 14.98
C MET A 1 -20.02 -10.80 13.71
N ASP A 2 -20.75 -10.89 12.60
CA ASP A 2 -20.11 -11.15 11.30
C ASP A 2 -19.37 -9.88 10.85
N HIS A 3 -18.05 -9.90 10.98
CA HIS A 3 -17.18 -8.80 10.58
C HIS A 3 -16.83 -8.84 9.08
N SER A 4 -17.36 -9.81 8.32
CA SER A 4 -17.01 -10.01 6.92
C SER A 4 -17.47 -8.84 6.03
N VAL A 5 -18.62 -8.22 6.32
CA VAL A 5 -19.13 -7.08 5.53
C VAL A 5 -18.28 -5.83 5.75
N PRO A 6 -18.04 -5.35 6.98
CA PRO A 6 -17.13 -4.21 7.20
C PRO A 6 -15.72 -4.44 6.66
N LEU A 7 -15.18 -5.65 6.82
CA LEU A 7 -13.87 -6.02 6.27
C LEU A 7 -13.85 -5.89 4.75
N LYS A 8 -14.81 -6.50 4.05
CA LYS A 8 -14.91 -6.44 2.58
C LYS A 8 -15.08 -5.01 2.08
N MET A 9 -15.95 -4.22 2.74
CA MET A 9 -16.16 -2.81 2.40
C MET A 9 -14.88 -2.00 2.52
N LEU A 10 -14.14 -2.16 3.61
CA LEU A 10 -12.93 -1.38 3.85
C LEU A 10 -11.78 -1.77 2.93
N LEU A 11 -11.63 -3.06 2.62
CA LEU A 11 -10.72 -3.54 1.59
C LEU A 11 -11.08 -2.94 0.22
N MET A 12 -12.36 -2.98 -0.15
CA MET A 12 -12.84 -2.41 -1.41
C MET A 12 -12.55 -0.91 -1.51
N LEU A 13 -12.86 -0.13 -0.47
CA LEU A 13 -12.56 1.31 -0.43
C LEU A 13 -11.07 1.60 -0.53
N SER A 14 -10.23 0.79 0.12
CA SER A 14 -8.77 0.91 0.06
C SER A 14 -8.27 0.68 -1.37
N VAL A 15 -8.67 -0.42 -2.01
CA VAL A 15 -8.28 -0.77 -3.38
C VAL A 15 -8.78 0.25 -4.40
N CYS A 16 -10.05 0.65 -4.32
CA CYS A 16 -10.61 1.68 -5.20
C CYS A 16 -9.83 3.00 -5.07
N SER A 17 -9.50 3.40 -3.84
CA SER A 17 -8.73 4.64 -3.62
C SER A 17 -7.31 4.55 -4.20
N LEU A 18 -6.64 3.40 -4.08
CA LEU A 18 -5.33 3.17 -4.71
C LEU A 18 -5.43 3.28 -6.24
N ARG A 19 -6.38 2.56 -6.84
CA ARG A 19 -6.57 2.52 -8.30
C ARG A 19 -6.94 3.88 -8.89
N CYS A 20 -7.72 4.68 -8.17
CA CYS A 20 -8.09 6.04 -8.59
C CYS A 20 -7.01 7.09 -8.27
N GLY A 21 -5.87 6.71 -7.69
CA GLY A 21 -4.80 7.64 -7.33
C GLY A 21 -5.10 8.53 -6.10
N PHE A 22 -6.16 8.24 -5.34
CA PHE A 22 -6.46 8.90 -4.06
C PHE A 22 -5.59 8.36 -2.93
N LEU A 23 -4.27 8.45 -3.08
CA LEU A 23 -3.30 7.73 -2.24
C LEU A 23 -3.42 8.05 -0.75
N ARG A 24 -3.63 9.32 -0.39
CA ARG A 24 -3.85 9.70 1.03
C ARG A 24 -5.10 9.06 1.62
N LYS A 25 -6.20 8.96 0.84
CA LYS A 25 -7.43 8.28 1.29
C LYS A 25 -7.21 6.79 1.43
N ALA A 26 -6.49 6.17 0.49
CA ALA A 26 -6.12 4.77 0.58
C ALA A 26 -5.36 4.47 1.88
N VAL A 27 -4.33 5.27 2.21
CA VAL A 27 -3.56 5.12 3.46
C VAL A 27 -4.44 5.31 4.70
N VAL A 28 -5.43 6.21 4.67
CA VAL A 28 -6.37 6.37 5.78
C VAL A 28 -7.23 5.12 5.96
N TYR A 29 -7.83 4.60 4.88
CA TYR A 29 -8.68 3.41 4.94
C TYR A 29 -7.91 2.16 5.38
N THR A 30 -6.66 2.00 4.92
CA THR A 30 -5.83 0.87 5.34
C THR A 30 -5.42 0.97 6.80
N ARG A 31 -5.10 2.17 7.32
CA ARG A 31 -4.81 2.37 8.75
C ARG A 31 -6.03 2.08 9.63
N ILE A 32 -7.22 2.51 9.21
CA ILE A 32 -8.47 2.14 9.90
C ILE A 32 -8.63 0.61 9.87
N GLY A 33 -8.32 -0.03 8.73
CA GLY A 33 -8.39 -1.48 8.59
C GLY A 33 -7.42 -2.22 9.50
N MET A 34 -6.19 -1.72 9.66
CA MET A 34 -5.23 -2.28 10.61
C MET A 34 -5.67 -2.16 12.07
N VAL A 35 -6.40 -1.09 12.43
CA VAL A 35 -6.93 -0.92 13.79
C VAL A 35 -8.12 -1.86 14.04
N LEU A 36 -9.03 -1.98 13.07
CA LEU A 36 -10.24 -2.80 13.21
C LEU A 36 -9.98 -4.31 12.98
N PHE A 37 -9.01 -4.63 12.14
CA PHE A 37 -8.67 -5.99 11.69
C PHE A 37 -7.15 -6.22 11.73
N PRO A 38 -6.53 -6.18 12.92
CA PRO A 38 -5.07 -6.19 13.06
C PRO A 38 -4.39 -7.46 12.52
N SER A 39 -5.12 -8.57 12.41
CA SER A 39 -4.61 -9.83 11.85
C SER A 39 -4.70 -9.92 10.32
N ASP A 40 -5.33 -8.95 9.65
CA ASP A 40 -5.48 -8.94 8.20
C ASP A 40 -4.34 -8.16 7.53
N GLU A 41 -3.29 -8.90 7.19
CA GLU A 41 -2.06 -8.37 6.60
C GLU A 41 -2.30 -7.63 5.27
N ARG A 42 -3.42 -7.85 4.59
CA ARG A 42 -3.75 -7.14 3.33
C ARG A 42 -3.83 -5.64 3.54
N PHE A 43 -4.24 -5.17 4.71
CA PHE A 43 -4.24 -3.74 5.01
C PHE A 43 -2.83 -3.17 5.13
N ARG A 44 -1.88 -3.91 5.71
CA ARG A 44 -0.47 -3.50 5.75
C ARG A 44 0.14 -3.47 4.36
N GLU A 45 -0.11 -4.50 3.54
CA GLU A 45 0.34 -4.52 2.15
C GLU A 45 -0.15 -3.30 1.36
N MET A 46 -1.45 -3.01 1.44
CA MET A 46 -2.03 -1.85 0.75
C MET A 46 -1.55 -0.51 1.32
N ALA A 47 -1.29 -0.44 2.64
CA ALA A 47 -0.69 0.73 3.26
C ALA A 47 0.74 0.97 2.75
N ALA A 48 1.58 -0.05 2.76
CA ALA A 48 2.94 0.00 2.22
C ALA A 48 2.94 0.41 0.75
N TYR A 49 2.06 -0.19 -0.05
CA TYR A 49 1.91 0.19 -1.46
C TYR A 49 1.48 1.66 -1.64
N GLY A 50 0.50 2.13 -0.86
CA GLY A 50 0.07 3.53 -0.91
C GLY A 50 1.17 4.52 -0.48
N LEU A 51 1.97 4.17 0.54
CA LEU A 51 3.10 4.96 1.03
C LEU A 51 4.24 5.01 0.02
N LEU A 52 4.55 3.89 -0.63
CA LEU A 52 5.52 3.82 -1.71
C LEU A 52 5.14 4.77 -2.87
N LEU A 53 3.88 4.78 -3.28
CA LEU A 53 3.40 5.69 -4.35
C LEU A 53 3.39 7.17 -3.95
N LEU A 54 3.27 7.46 -2.65
CA LEU A 54 3.43 8.80 -2.09
C LEU A 54 4.91 9.22 -1.96
N GLY A 55 5.86 8.30 -2.13
CA GLY A 55 7.29 8.54 -1.86
C GLY A 55 7.63 8.60 -0.36
N GLU A 56 6.72 8.16 0.52
CA GLU A 56 6.94 8.11 1.97
C GLU A 56 7.72 6.84 2.34
N ASN A 57 8.95 6.72 1.83
CA ASN A 57 9.77 5.50 1.87
C ASN A 57 10.03 4.96 3.29
N GLU A 58 10.29 5.84 4.27
CA GLU A 58 10.51 5.43 5.66
C GLU A 58 9.27 4.77 6.25
N ARG A 59 8.10 5.41 6.09
CA ARG A 59 6.83 4.87 6.57
C ARG A 59 6.42 3.60 5.82
N CYS A 60 6.78 3.49 4.54
CA CYS A 60 6.60 2.27 3.78
C CYS A 60 7.45 1.12 4.38
N ARG A 61 8.69 1.39 4.79
CA ARG A 61 9.55 0.41 5.45
C ARG A 61 8.92 -0.06 6.76
N ASP A 62 8.50 0.87 7.62
CA ASP A 62 7.85 0.54 8.89
C ASP A 62 6.62 -0.36 8.71
N ALA A 63 5.84 -0.12 7.65
CA ALA A 63 4.67 -0.93 7.34
C ALA A 63 5.02 -2.36 6.90
N LEU A 64 6.14 -2.54 6.18
CA LEU A 64 6.65 -3.85 5.74
C LEU A 64 7.29 -4.62 6.89
N ASP A 65 8.11 -3.96 7.72
CA ASP A 65 8.76 -4.57 8.89
C ASP A 65 7.75 -5.11 9.92
N GLY A 66 6.56 -4.50 9.95
CA GLY A 66 5.45 -4.95 10.81
C GLY A 66 4.73 -6.21 10.33
N MET A 67 4.99 -6.71 9.12
CA MET A 67 4.29 -7.87 8.56
C MET A 67 4.82 -9.18 9.12
N SER A 68 3.91 -10.05 9.59
CA SER A 68 4.29 -11.34 10.17
C SER A 68 4.44 -12.47 9.15
N LYS A 69 3.91 -12.28 7.93
CA LYS A 69 3.86 -13.28 6.87
C LYS A 69 4.47 -12.74 5.59
N THR A 70 5.51 -13.42 5.12
CA THR A 70 6.07 -13.17 3.80
C THR A 70 5.06 -13.51 2.72
N SER A 71 4.71 -12.51 1.90
CA SER A 71 3.86 -12.67 0.72
C SER A 71 4.61 -12.27 -0.54
N ARG A 72 4.09 -12.67 -1.71
CA ARG A 72 4.63 -12.19 -3.00
C ARG A 72 4.56 -10.67 -3.12
N ASN A 73 3.51 -10.06 -2.55
CA ASN A 73 3.33 -8.61 -2.56
C ASN A 73 4.36 -7.92 -1.67
N GLN A 74 4.65 -8.48 -0.49
CA GLN A 74 5.69 -7.97 0.39
C GLN A 74 7.05 -7.98 -0.32
N ALA A 75 7.48 -9.11 -0.89
CA ALA A 75 8.76 -9.21 -1.59
C ALA A 75 8.85 -8.22 -2.77
N TYR A 76 7.76 -8.04 -3.52
CA TYR A 76 7.68 -7.02 -4.57
C TYR A 76 7.86 -5.61 -3.98
N LEU A 77 7.14 -5.25 -2.92
CA LEU A 77 7.20 -3.95 -2.28
C LEU A 77 8.59 -3.64 -1.71
N GLU A 78 9.23 -4.61 -1.08
CA GLU A 78 10.61 -4.51 -0.58
C GLU A 78 11.59 -4.22 -1.73
N ALA A 79 11.51 -4.98 -2.83
CA ALA A 79 12.33 -4.73 -4.01
C ALA A 79 12.08 -3.34 -4.61
N ARG A 80 10.82 -2.90 -4.70
CA ARG A 80 10.48 -1.55 -5.20
C ARG A 80 10.99 -0.45 -4.27
N LEU A 81 10.87 -0.64 -2.95
CA LEU A 81 11.35 0.29 -1.95
C LEU A 81 12.87 0.40 -1.98
N GLN A 82 13.58 -0.71 -2.17
CA GLN A 82 15.03 -0.72 -2.35
C GLN A 82 15.43 0.10 -3.58
N LEU A 83 14.81 -0.15 -4.74
CA LEU A 83 15.03 0.63 -5.96
C LEU A 83 14.75 2.13 -5.75
N ALA A 84 13.72 2.48 -4.97
CA ALA A 84 13.40 3.87 -4.66
C ALA A 84 14.34 4.50 -3.62
N SER A 85 14.97 3.69 -2.76
CA SER A 85 15.87 4.14 -1.68
C SER A 85 17.31 4.30 -2.15
N GLU A 86 17.72 3.53 -3.17
CA GLU A 86 18.99 3.70 -3.88
C GLU A 86 18.90 4.93 -4.80
N LYS A 87 18.93 6.13 -4.17
CA LYS A 87 19.04 7.47 -4.80
C LYS A 87 18.49 7.53 -6.23
N THR A 88 17.18 7.62 -6.41
CA THR A 88 16.63 7.91 -7.74
C THR A 88 15.66 9.08 -7.74
N ALA A 89 15.89 9.92 -8.74
CA ALA A 89 15.28 11.20 -9.04
C ALA A 89 13.74 11.12 -9.15
N PRO A 90 13.03 12.26 -9.01
CA PRO A 90 11.57 12.40 -9.18
C PRO A 90 10.95 11.62 -10.35
N GLU A 91 11.73 11.42 -11.42
CA GLU A 91 11.40 10.68 -12.64
C GLU A 91 10.95 9.22 -12.41
N VAL A 92 11.46 8.53 -11.37
CA VAL A 92 11.06 7.14 -11.08
C VAL A 92 9.66 7.06 -10.46
N SER A 93 9.32 8.03 -9.60
CA SER A 93 8.00 8.14 -8.99
C SER A 93 6.94 8.50 -10.03
N GLU A 94 7.30 9.34 -11.02
CA GLU A 94 6.44 9.72 -12.13
C GLU A 94 6.19 8.54 -13.09
N ARG A 95 7.24 7.80 -13.46
CA ARG A 95 7.10 6.57 -14.28
C ARG A 95 6.28 5.46 -13.63
N LEU A 96 6.34 5.35 -12.30
CA LEU A 96 5.48 4.43 -11.54
C LEU A 96 4.01 4.81 -11.62
N ARG A 97 3.71 6.11 -11.53
CA ARG A 97 2.35 6.63 -11.69
C ARG A 97 1.84 6.43 -13.12
N ASP A 98 2.72 6.59 -14.11
CA ASP A 98 2.37 6.40 -15.52
C ASP A 98 2.08 4.93 -15.84
N TYR A 99 2.88 3.98 -15.33
CA TYR A 99 2.61 2.55 -15.49
C TYR A 99 1.23 2.16 -14.93
N LEU A 100 0.86 2.67 -13.75
CA LEU A 100 -0.43 2.39 -13.14
C LEU A 100 -1.62 3.05 -13.84
N ARG A 101 -1.38 4.08 -14.64
CA ARG A 101 -2.39 4.72 -15.50
C ARG A 101 -2.52 4.05 -16.86
N ALA A 102 -1.47 3.39 -17.34
CA ALA A 102 -1.41 2.79 -18.67
C ALA A 102 -2.19 1.45 -18.81
N GLU A 103 -2.57 0.81 -17.70
CA GLU A 103 -3.39 -0.42 -17.71
C GLU A 103 -4.89 -0.17 -17.48
N GLN A 104 -5.40 1.03 -17.79
CA GLN A 104 -6.86 1.32 -17.85
C GLN A 104 -7.38 1.37 -19.28
#